data_AF-A0A7S4GM98-F1
#
_entry.id   AF-A0A7S4GM98-F1
#
_cell.length_a   1.000
_cell.length_b   1.000
_cell.length_c   1.000
_cell.angle_alpha   90.00
_cell.angle_beta   90.00
_cell.angle_gamma   90.00
#
_symmetry.space_group_name_H-M   'P 1'
#
loop_
_entity.id
_entity.type
_entity.pdbx_description
1 polymer ?
#
loop_
_entity_poly.entity_id
_entity_poly.type
_entity_poly.pdbx_seq_one_letter_code
_entity_poly.pdbx_strand_id
1 'polypeptide(L)'
;VCEQNCKPVCRAGTCETRCPKMNQTDLEKCHVQCQEPKCNMFCPKNTVCKDNTTLACPKCTTRCEEPQCNFVCNHNVDVCKTVCPEPVCTFDCGKTECPHPKCTMACETPPECSSKPTP
;
A
#
# COMPACT_ATOMS: atom_id res chain seq x y z
N VAL A 1 -12.34 37.31 -21.29
CA VAL A 1 -11.42 36.21 -20.96
C VAL A 1 -12.27 35.01 -20.57
N CYS A 2 -12.05 33.84 -21.17
CA CYS A 2 -12.76 32.61 -20.79
C CYS A 2 -11.80 31.79 -19.92
N GLU A 3 -12.00 31.81 -18.61
CA GLU A 3 -11.18 31.02 -17.68
C GLU A 3 -11.80 29.63 -17.53
N GLN A 4 -11.04 28.60 -17.89
CA GLN A 4 -11.45 27.22 -17.65
C GLN A 4 -11.15 26.88 -16.20
N ASN A 5 -12.16 26.42 -15.46
CA ASN A 5 -11.99 25.97 -14.09
C ASN A 5 -11.39 24.57 -14.09
N CYS A 6 -10.05 24.48 -14.08
CA CYS A 6 -9.33 23.22 -14.05
C CYS A 6 -9.16 22.74 -12.60
N LYS A 7 -9.42 21.45 -12.35
CA LYS A 7 -9.18 20.83 -11.03
C LYS A 7 -8.04 19.82 -11.14
N PRO A 8 -7.09 19.82 -10.19
CA PRO A 8 -6.04 18.81 -10.15
C PRO A 8 -6.64 17.46 -9.72
N VAL A 9 -6.36 16.42 -10.49
CA VAL A 9 -6.66 15.02 -10.21
C VAL A 9 -5.34 14.29 -10.03
N CYS A 10 -5.04 13.90 -8.80
CA CYS A 10 -3.78 13.27 -8.42
C CYS A 10 -3.96 11.78 -8.18
N ARG A 11 -3.06 10.98 -8.75
CA ARG A 11 -2.97 9.54 -8.50
C ARG A 11 -1.80 9.27 -7.56
N ALA A 12 -2.08 8.58 -6.45
CA ALA A 12 -1.04 8.12 -5.54
C ALA A 12 -0.08 7.17 -6.26
N GLY A 13 1.21 7.37 -6.02
CA GLY A 13 2.24 6.45 -6.48
C GLY A 13 2.24 5.15 -5.66
N THR A 14 2.78 4.07 -6.23
CA THR A 14 2.94 2.80 -5.52
C THR A 14 4.11 2.91 -4.54
N CYS A 15 3.84 2.70 -3.25
CA CYS A 15 4.87 2.68 -2.22
C CYS A 15 5.65 1.36 -2.25
N GLU A 16 6.96 1.43 -2.05
CA GLU A 16 7.84 0.27 -1.94
C GLU A 16 8.46 0.19 -0.54
N THR A 17 8.48 -1.01 0.05
CA THR A 17 9.24 -1.27 1.28
C THR A 17 10.67 -1.64 0.91
N ARG A 18 11.63 -0.83 1.34
CA ARG A 18 13.06 -1.05 1.09
C ARG A 18 13.74 -1.44 2.39
N CYS A 19 14.22 -2.67 2.43
CA CYS A 19 15.05 -3.17 3.52
C CYS A 19 16.53 -3.14 3.12
N PRO A 20 17.45 -2.86 4.06
CA PRO A 20 18.87 -2.98 3.80
C PRO A 20 19.23 -4.40 3.38
N LYS A 21 20.19 -4.52 2.46
CA LYS A 21 20.73 -5.84 2.08
C LYS A 21 21.47 -6.42 3.29
N MET A 22 21.19 -7.69 3.60
CA MET A 22 21.97 -8.41 4.60
C MET A 22 23.34 -8.77 4.04
N ASN A 23 24.40 -8.51 4.81
CA ASN A 23 25.75 -8.91 4.47
C ASN A 23 26.13 -10.27 5.11
N GLN A 24 27.35 -10.74 4.89
CA GLN A 24 27.84 -12.01 5.46
C GLN A 24 27.77 -12.02 7.00
N THR A 25 28.27 -10.96 7.64
CA THR A 25 28.29 -10.79 9.11
C THR A 25 26.89 -10.69 9.72
N ASP A 26 25.91 -10.32 8.90
CA ASP A 26 24.51 -10.19 9.27
C ASP A 26 23.83 -11.57 9.26
N LEU A 27 24.15 -12.40 8.27
CA LEU A 27 23.71 -13.80 8.19
C LEU A 27 24.30 -14.68 9.29
N GLU A 28 25.54 -14.41 9.71
CA GLU A 28 26.19 -15.10 10.83
C GLU A 28 25.47 -14.90 12.17
N LYS A 29 24.67 -13.84 12.30
CA LYS A 29 23.85 -13.56 13.49
C LYS A 29 22.47 -14.19 13.42
N CYS A 30 22.18 -14.95 12.36
CA CYS A 30 20.95 -15.70 12.23
C CYS A 30 21.10 -17.10 12.81
N HIS A 31 20.06 -17.58 13.48
CA HIS A 31 20.01 -18.91 14.04
C HIS A 31 18.63 -19.54 13.79
N VAL A 32 18.61 -20.88 13.77
CA VAL A 32 17.35 -21.62 13.70
C VAL A 32 16.74 -21.65 15.10
N GLN A 33 15.51 -21.17 15.22
CA GLN A 33 14.72 -21.25 16.43
C GLN A 33 13.54 -22.19 16.21
N CYS A 34 13.52 -23.32 16.92
CA CYS A 34 12.44 -24.29 16.87
C CYS A 34 11.49 -24.11 18.06
N GLN A 35 10.19 -24.17 17.77
CA GLN A 35 9.18 -24.24 18.82
C GLN A 35 9.12 -25.63 19.42
N GLU A 36 8.64 -25.71 20.67
CA GLU A 36 8.46 -26.99 21.34
C GLU A 36 7.39 -27.84 20.61
N PRO A 37 7.69 -29.12 20.30
CA PRO A 37 6.75 -29.97 19.59
C PRO A 37 5.55 -30.30 20.47
N LYS A 38 4.36 -30.30 19.88
CA LYS A 38 3.14 -30.69 20.59
C LYS A 38 3.11 -32.21 20.72
N CYS A 39 3.11 -32.70 21.96
CA CYS A 39 3.05 -34.12 22.28
C CYS A 39 1.68 -34.49 22.83
N ASN A 40 1.06 -35.53 22.26
CA ASN A 40 -0.21 -36.07 22.71
C ASN A 40 -0.03 -37.52 23.17
N MET A 41 -0.71 -37.87 24.26
CA MET A 41 -0.70 -39.21 24.81
C MET A 41 -1.87 -40.02 24.25
N PHE A 42 -1.56 -41.13 23.61
CA PHE A 42 -2.54 -42.04 23.02
C PHE A 42 -2.66 -43.28 23.89
N CYS A 43 -3.80 -43.42 24.56
CA CYS A 43 -4.15 -44.61 25.33
C CYS A 43 -5.15 -45.48 24.53
N PRO A 44 -4.96 -46.80 24.44
CA PRO A 44 -5.94 -47.70 23.85
C PRO A 44 -7.30 -47.59 24.56
N LYS A 45 -8.39 -47.48 23.80
CA LYS A 45 -9.75 -47.24 24.34
C LYS A 45 -10.34 -48.44 25.11
N ASN A 46 -9.78 -49.63 24.97
CA ASN A 46 -10.44 -50.89 25.35
C ASN A 46 -9.90 -51.56 26.62
N THR A 47 -9.18 -50.84 27.48
CA THR A 47 -8.61 -51.42 28.69
C THR A 47 -8.94 -50.58 29.89
N VAL A 48 -10.04 -50.97 30.54
CA VAL A 48 -10.27 -50.67 31.94
C VAL A 48 -9.16 -51.36 32.71
N CYS A 49 -8.30 -50.58 33.37
CA CYS A 49 -7.48 -51.11 34.46
C CYS A 49 -8.45 -51.48 35.58
N LYS A 50 -9.04 -52.67 35.47
CA LYS A 50 -9.79 -53.26 36.56
C LYS A 50 -8.74 -53.60 37.62
N ASP A 51 -9.04 -53.12 38.82
CA ASP A 51 -8.35 -53.40 40.06
C ASP A 51 -6.87 -52.98 40.15
N ASN A 52 -6.48 -52.68 41.37
CA ASN A 52 -5.21 -52.08 41.80
C ASN A 52 -4.06 -53.10 41.72
N THR A 53 -3.95 -53.81 40.60
CA THR A 53 -3.01 -54.91 40.37
C THR A 53 -2.10 -54.52 39.20
N THR A 54 -0.87 -54.16 39.53
CA THR A 54 0.15 -53.50 38.69
C THR A 54 0.72 -54.38 37.56
N LEU A 55 0.01 -55.38 37.06
CA LEU A 55 0.59 -56.36 36.13
C LEU A 55 0.19 -56.23 34.64
N ALA A 56 -0.88 -55.50 34.26
CA ALA A 56 -1.30 -55.49 32.85
C ALA A 56 -2.10 -54.26 32.35
N CYS A 57 -1.84 -53.05 32.84
CA CYS A 57 -2.35 -51.85 32.14
C CYS A 57 -1.54 -51.64 30.84
N PRO A 58 -2.18 -51.51 29.66
CA PRO A 58 -1.44 -51.24 28.44
C PRO A 58 -0.77 -49.87 28.52
N LYS A 59 0.47 -49.83 28.03
CA LYS A 59 1.29 -48.62 28.05
C LYS A 59 0.71 -47.63 27.05
N CYS A 60 0.26 -46.47 27.52
CA CYS A 60 -0.06 -45.36 26.64
C CYS A 60 1.21 -44.94 25.87
N THR A 61 1.04 -44.59 24.60
CA THR A 61 2.14 -44.13 23.77
C THR A 61 2.07 -42.62 23.60
N THR A 62 3.16 -41.92 23.92
CA THR A 62 3.31 -40.51 23.60
C THR A 62 3.77 -40.37 22.16
N ARG A 63 3.08 -39.55 21.36
CA ARG A 63 3.53 -39.16 20.03
C ARG A 63 3.61 -37.64 19.98
N CYS A 64 4.73 -37.15 19.45
CA CYS A 64 4.98 -35.73 19.25
C CYS A 64 4.92 -35.40 17.76
N GLU A 65 4.37 -34.23 17.44
CA GLU A 65 4.43 -33.66 16.11
C GLU A 65 5.85 -33.13 15.82
N GLU A 66 6.16 -32.92 14.54
CA GLU A 66 7.43 -32.30 14.16
C GLU A 66 7.49 -30.85 14.63
N PRO A 67 8.61 -30.41 15.24
CA PRO A 67 8.75 -29.04 15.72
C PRO A 67 8.79 -28.06 14.55
N GLN A 68 8.06 -26.95 14.69
CA GLN A 68 8.09 -25.87 13.71
C GLN A 68 9.33 -25.01 13.95
N CYS A 69 10.25 -25.01 13.00
CA CYS A 69 11.51 -24.25 13.06
C CYS A 69 11.48 -23.05 12.14
N ASN A 70 11.84 -21.88 12.68
CA ASN A 70 11.97 -20.63 11.94
C ASN A 70 13.43 -20.20 11.90
N PHE A 71 13.82 -19.53 10.82
CA PHE A 71 15.13 -18.89 10.72
C PHE A 71 15.01 -17.46 11.28
N VAL A 72 15.70 -17.19 12.37
CA VAL A 72 15.60 -15.90 13.10
C VAL A 72 16.94 -15.19 13.04
N CYS A 73 16.94 -14.02 12.42
CA CYS A 73 18.07 -13.11 12.37
C CYS A 73 17.90 -12.03 13.44
N ASN A 74 18.90 -11.89 14.33
CA ASN A 74 18.94 -10.78 15.29
C ASN A 74 19.34 -9.48 14.56
N HIS A 75 18.49 -9.02 13.66
CA HIS A 75 18.58 -7.68 13.07
C HIS A 75 17.54 -6.76 13.67
N ASN A 76 17.92 -5.49 13.77
CA ASN A 76 16.95 -4.42 13.89
C ASN A 76 16.16 -4.38 12.58
N VAL A 77 15.07 -5.14 12.51
CA VAL A 77 14.08 -5.10 11.41
C VAL A 77 13.48 -3.68 11.28
N ASP A 78 13.68 -2.85 12.31
CA ASP A 78 13.37 -1.42 12.41
C ASP A 78 14.02 -0.53 11.32
N VAL A 79 14.89 -1.08 10.47
CA VAL A 79 15.58 -0.31 9.42
C VAL A 79 14.89 -0.41 8.05
N CYS A 80 13.88 -1.26 7.88
CA CYS A 80 13.08 -1.24 6.66
C CYS A 80 12.29 0.06 6.56
N LYS A 81 12.47 0.80 5.47
CA LYS A 81 11.77 2.08 5.24
C LYS A 81 10.79 1.94 4.09
N THR A 82 9.59 2.45 4.29
CA THR A 82 8.61 2.62 3.21
C THR A 82 8.94 3.91 2.47
N VAL A 83 9.14 3.81 1.17
CA VAL A 83 9.40 4.95 0.29
C VAL A 83 8.22 5.05 -0.69
N CYS A 84 7.52 6.19 -0.64
CA CYS A 84 6.44 6.50 -1.56
C CYS A 84 6.89 7.60 -2.51
N PRO A 85 6.78 7.42 -3.83
CA PRO A 85 7.03 8.50 -4.77
C PRO A 85 5.92 9.56 -4.68
N GLU A 86 6.22 10.75 -5.17
CA GLU A 86 5.23 11.84 -5.20
C GLU A 86 4.03 11.47 -6.08
N PRO A 87 2.82 11.93 -5.71
CA PRO A 87 1.63 11.68 -6.51
C PRO A 87 1.71 12.38 -7.87
N VAL A 88 1.29 11.68 -8.92
CA VAL A 88 1.24 12.26 -10.26
C VAL A 88 -0.10 12.94 -10.45
N CYS A 89 -0.07 14.27 -10.66
CA CYS A 89 -1.27 15.08 -10.85
C CYS A 89 -1.48 15.44 -12.32
N THR A 90 -2.73 15.34 -12.77
CA THR A 90 -3.19 15.81 -14.07
C THR A 90 -4.29 16.85 -13.85
N PHE A 91 -4.42 17.82 -14.75
CA PHE A 91 -5.50 18.80 -14.66
C PHE A 91 -6.68 18.32 -15.51
N ASP A 92 -7.83 18.14 -14.85
CA ASP A 92 -9.09 17.91 -15.53
C ASP A 92 -9.79 19.26 -15.73
N CYS A 93 -9.79 19.74 -16.98
CA CYS A 93 -10.40 21.00 -17.38
C CYS A 93 -11.73 20.70 -18.07
N GLY A 94 -12.81 21.22 -17.50
CA GLY A 94 -14.13 21.13 -18.14
C GLY A 94 -14.14 21.82 -19.51
N LYS A 95 -14.79 21.20 -20.50
CA LYS A 95 -15.07 21.87 -21.78
C LYS A 95 -16.15 22.93 -21.55
N THR A 96 -15.74 24.19 -21.43
CA THR A 96 -16.67 25.32 -21.40
C THR A 96 -16.96 25.79 -22.83
N GLU A 97 -18.23 25.83 -23.22
CA GLU A 97 -18.65 26.55 -24.43
C GLU A 97 -18.51 28.05 -24.17
N CYS A 98 -17.45 28.66 -24.70
CA CYS A 98 -17.25 30.10 -24.60
C CYS A 98 -18.11 30.80 -25.67
N PRO A 99 -18.98 31.75 -25.31
CA PRO A 99 -19.73 32.51 -26.29
C PRO A 99 -18.79 33.40 -27.11
N HIS A 100 -18.95 33.37 -28.43
CA HIS A 100 -18.19 34.25 -29.32
C HIS A 100 -18.50 35.72 -29.04
N PRO A 101 -17.49 36.60 -29.03
CA PRO A 101 -17.72 38.03 -28.82
C PRO A 101 -18.61 38.58 -29.96
N LYS A 102 -19.63 39.35 -29.59
CA LYS A 102 -20.41 40.12 -30.56
C LYS A 102 -19.61 41.39 -30.88
N CYS A 103 -18.87 41.36 -31.98
CA CYS A 103 -18.21 42.55 -32.52
C CYS A 103 -19.24 43.38 -33.31
N THR A 104 -19.43 44.64 -32.91
CA THR A 104 -20.23 45.60 -33.65
C THR A 104 -19.36 46.79 -34.03
N MET A 105 -19.31 47.12 -35.32
CA MET A 105 -18.73 48.39 -35.78
C MET A 105 -19.87 49.41 -35.92
N ALA A 106 -19.74 50.54 -35.23
CA ALA A 106 -20.57 51.71 -35.44
C ALA A 106 -19.75 52.72 -36.24
N CYS A 107 -20.25 53.13 -37.41
CA CYS A 107 -19.68 54.24 -38.14
C CYS A 107 -20.03 55.53 -37.40
N GLU A 108 -19.02 56.33 -37.06
CA GLU A 108 -19.25 57.67 -36.54
C GLU A 108 -19.75 58.55 -37.70
N THR A 109 -20.86 59.25 -37.47
CA THR A 109 -21.32 60.28 -38.40
C THR A 109 -20.27 61.38 -38.40
N PRO A 110 -19.65 61.70 -39.55
CA PRO A 110 -18.65 62.76 -39.60
C PRO A 110 -19.32 64.09 -39.18
N PRO A 111 -18.64 64.92 -38.37
CA PRO A 111 -19.16 66.25 -38.04
C PRO A 111 -19.39 67.03 -39.34
N GLU A 112 -20.51 67.74 -39.43
CA GLU A 112 -20.87 68.47 -40.64
C GLU A 112 -19.73 69.41 -41.04
N CYS A 113 -19.19 69.21 -42.24
CA CYS A 113 -18.23 70.13 -42.81
C CYS A 113 -18.94 71.47 -43.03
N SER A 114 -18.62 72.45 -42.20
CA SER A 114 -18.94 73.86 -42.41
C SER A 114 -18.32 74.31 -43.73
N SER A 115 -19.05 74.14 -44.83
CA SER A 115 -18.71 74.73 -46.10
C SER A 115 -18.92 76.24 -45.99
N LYS A 116 -17.82 76.97 -45.81
CA LYS A 116 -17.52 78.27 -46.42
C LYS A 116 -16.14 78.70 -45.95
N PRO A 117 -15.26 79.22 -46.82
CA PRO A 117 -15.55 80.52 -47.43
C PRO A 117 -15.00 80.70 -48.84
N THR A 118 -15.62 81.56 -49.66
CA THR A 118 -14.95 82.30 -50.77
C THR A 118 -15.95 83.20 -51.48
N PRO A 119 -15.50 84.30 -52.11
CA PRO A 119 -14.61 85.38 -51.65
C PRO A 119 -15.39 86.68 -51.35
#